data_AF-A0AA95MD94-F1
#
_entry.id   AF-A0AA95MD94-F1
#
_cell.length_a   1.000
_cell.length_b   1.000
_cell.length_c   1.000
_cell.angle_alpha   90.00
_cell.angle_beta   90.00
_cell.angle_gamma   90.00
#
_symmetry.space_group_name_H-M   'P 1'
#
loop_
_entity.id
_entity.type
_entity.pdbx_description
1 polymer ?
#
loop_
_entity_poly.entity_id
_entity_poly.type
_entity_poly.pdbx_seq_one_letter_code
_entity_poly.pdbx_strand_id
1 'polypeptide(L)' 'MILKLLFILFGVVLVLWGRYRMKKDDAFVGKTQKRKNIFNLLIMGEASGLGQFLGGILCIIIGIISFFIR' A
#
# COMPACT_ATOMS: atom_id res chain seq x y z
N MET A 1 6.59 -18.44 15.60
CA MET A 1 6.59 -17.02 16.04
C MET A 1 7.42 -16.12 15.12
N ILE A 2 8.63 -16.51 14.71
CA ILE A 2 9.51 -15.70 13.86
C ILE A 2 8.87 -15.29 12.52
N LEU A 3 8.11 -16.20 11.88
CA LEU A 3 7.46 -15.95 10.60
C LEU A 3 6.37 -14.86 10.67
N LYS A 4 5.60 -14.83 11.76
CA LYS A 4 4.55 -13.81 12.00
C LYS A 4 5.18 -12.42 12.17
N LEU A 5 6.33 -12.35 12.87
CA LEU A 5 7.12 -11.13 13.03
C LEU A 5 7.68 -10.61 11.71
N LEU A 6 8.26 -11.50 10.89
CA LEU A 6 8.76 -11.13 9.55
C LEU A 6 7.63 -10.65 8.63
N PHE A 7 6.44 -11.26 8.74
CA PHE A 7 5.27 -10.87 7.96
C PHE A 7 4.77 -9.46 8.32
N ILE A 8 4.74 -9.11 9.60
CA ILE A 8 4.39 -7.76 10.07
C ILE A 8 5.47 -6.75 9.64
N LEU A 9 6.75 -7.10 9.77
CA LEU A 9 7.86 -6.25 9.33
C LEU A 9 7.77 -5.96 7.82
N PHE A 10 7.47 -6.97 7.02
CA PHE A 10 7.24 -6.84 5.58
C PHE A 10 6.04 -5.93 5.28
N GLY A 11 4.95 -6.07 6.03
CA GLY A 11 3.80 -5.16 5.93
C GLY A 11 4.17 -3.70 6.19
N VAL A 12 4.96 -3.41 7.23
CA VAL A 12 5.44 -2.05 7.53
C VAL A 12 6.29 -1.48 6.40
N VAL A 13 7.20 -2.28 5.85
CA VAL A 13 8.03 -1.88 4.69
C VAL A 13 7.16 -1.57 3.48
N LEU A 14 6.15 -2.39 3.19
CA LEU A 14 5.21 -2.15 2.09
C LEU A 14 4.39 -0.87 2.27
N VAL A 15 3.94 -0.57 3.49
CA VAL A 15 3.21 0.68 3.79
C VAL A 15 4.11 1.89 3.58
N LEU A 16 5.33 1.86 4.12
CA LEU A 16 6.28 2.98 3.97
C LEU A 16 6.67 3.19 2.51
N TRP A 17 6.94 2.09 1.79
CA TRP A 17 7.30 2.13 0.37
C TRP A 17 6.14 2.60 -0.51
N GLY A 18 4.94 2.08 -0.28
CA GLY A 18 3.72 2.49 -0.97
C GLY A 18 3.43 3.98 -0.76
N ARG A 19 3.52 4.46 0.49
CA ARG A 19 3.39 5.89 0.81
C ARG A 19 4.45 6.74 0.12
N TYR A 20 5.70 6.30 0.10
CA TYR A 20 6.78 7.01 -0.60
C TYR A 20 6.49 7.12 -2.10
N ARG A 21 6.02 6.03 -2.73
CA ARG A 21 5.70 6.01 -4.15
C ARG A 21 4.50 6.92 -4.47
N MET A 22 3.43 6.86 -3.68
CA MET A 22 2.28 7.76 -3.81
C MET A 22 2.63 9.24 -3.70
N LYS A 23 3.65 9.58 -2.89
CA LYS A 23 4.15 10.95 -2.76
C LYS A 23 4.97 11.39 -3.97
N LYS A 24 5.66 10.46 -4.64
CA LYS A 24 6.44 10.72 -5.85
C LYS A 24 5.62 10.72 -7.13
N ASP A 25 4.57 9.90 -7.18
CA ASP A 25 3.73 9.75 -8.36
C ASP A 25 2.67 10.86 -8.50
N ASP A 26 2.72 11.94 -7.70
CA ASP A 26 1.76 13.06 -7.70
C ASP A 26 0.27 12.63 -7.64
N ALA A 27 -0.01 11.41 -7.19
CA ALA A 27 -1.32 10.77 -7.23
C ALA A 27 -2.41 11.50 -6.43
N PHE A 28 -2.03 12.45 -5.56
CA PHE A 28 -2.94 13.19 -4.68
C PHE A 28 -2.94 14.72 -4.86
N VAL A 29 -1.92 15.34 -5.50
CA VAL A 29 -1.75 16.82 -5.48
C VAL A 29 -1.42 17.43 -6.86
N GLY A 30 -1.43 16.66 -7.94
CA GLY A 30 -1.33 17.23 -9.29
C GLY A 30 -2.58 18.04 -9.69
N LYS A 31 -2.43 19.37 -9.83
CA LYS A 31 -3.39 20.27 -10.49
C LYS A 31 -3.79 19.73 -11.88
N THR A 32 -4.81 18.87 -11.98
CA THR A 32 -5.70 18.61 -13.14
C THR A 32 -6.61 17.41 -12.82
N GLN A 33 -7.48 17.58 -11.83
CA GLN A 33 -8.61 16.69 -11.54
C GLN A 33 -9.80 17.01 -12.48
N LYS A 34 -9.68 16.74 -13.79
CA LYS A 34 -10.86 16.79 -14.67
C LYS A 34 -11.05 15.60 -15.61
N ARG A 35 -10.09 14.67 -15.78
CA ARG A 35 -10.29 13.51 -16.68
C ARG A 35 -9.36 12.30 -16.49
N LYS A 36 -8.84 11.99 -15.29
CA LYS A 36 -8.14 10.71 -15.09
C LYS A 36 -9.15 9.61 -14.75
N ASN A 37 -9.44 8.75 -15.74
CA ASN A 37 -10.28 7.56 -15.54
C ASN A 37 -9.59 6.57 -14.59
N ILE A 38 -10.34 5.68 -13.91
CA ILE A 38 -9.80 4.68 -12.98
C ILE A 38 -8.75 3.78 -13.65
N PHE A 39 -8.93 3.50 -14.94
CA PHE A 39 -7.95 2.78 -15.78
C PHE A 39 -6.62 3.53 -15.95
N ASN A 40 -6.65 4.86 -16.00
CA ASN A 40 -5.46 5.67 -16.13
C ASN A 40 -4.66 5.66 -14.81
N LEU A 41 -5.34 5.60 -13.66
CA LEU A 41 -4.71 5.41 -12.34
C LEU A 41 -4.04 4.02 -12.25
N LEU A 42 -4.69 2.99 -12.82
CA LEU A 42 -4.20 1.61 -12.82
C LEU A 42 -3.00 1.40 -13.75
N ILE A 43 -3.01 2.03 -14.92
CA ILE A 43 -1.96 1.90 -15.94
C ILE A 43 -0.76 2.83 -15.69
N MET A 44 -0.96 4.03 -15.12
CA MET A 44 0.15 4.96 -14.85
C MET A 44 1.02 4.58 -13.65
N GLY A 45 0.79 3.43 -13.00
CA GLY A 45 1.58 3.01 -11.84
C GLY A 45 1.23 3.72 -10.53
N GLU A 46 0.37 4.75 -10.55
CA GLU A 46 -0.19 5.41 -9.37
C GLU A 46 -0.97 4.41 -8.49
N ALA A 47 -1.74 3.49 -9.10
CA ALA A 47 -2.44 2.42 -8.37
C ALA A 47 -1.48 1.39 -7.75
N SER A 48 -0.26 1.25 -8.27
CA SER A 48 0.72 0.32 -7.70
C SER A 48 1.21 0.82 -6.33
N GLY A 49 1.43 2.13 -6.17
CA GLY A 49 1.73 2.73 -4.86
C GLY A 49 0.55 2.64 -3.88
N LEU A 50 -0.66 2.91 -4.37
CA LEU A 50 -1.90 2.86 -3.59
C LEU A 50 -2.23 1.43 -3.12
N GLY A 51 -2.06 0.44 -4.00
CA GLY A 51 -2.21 -0.97 -3.69
C GLY A 51 -1.14 -1.50 -2.72
N GLN A 52 0.10 -1.02 -2.81
CA GLN A 52 1.16 -1.37 -1.85
C GLN A 52 0.88 -0.77 -0.46
N PHE A 53 0.36 0.45 -0.40
CA PHE A 53 -0.01 1.10 0.85
C PHE A 53 -1.19 0.37 1.53
N LEU A 54 -2.31 0.19 0.82
CA LEU A 54 -3.50 -0.49 1.35
C LEU A 54 -3.23 -1.98 1.62
N GLY A 55 -2.51 -2.65 0.73
CA GLY A 55 -2.11 -4.05 0.89
C GLY A 55 -1.16 -4.25 2.06
N GLY A 56 -0.22 -3.32 2.29
CA GLY A 56 0.65 -3.33 3.45
C GLY A 56 -0.13 -3.18 4.77
N ILE A 57 -1.11 -2.27 4.83
CA ILE A 57 -1.99 -2.10 6.00
C ILE A 57 -2.77 -3.39 6.27
N LEU A 58 -3.35 -3.98 5.22
CA LEU A 58 -4.09 -5.24 5.33
C LEU A 58 -3.19 -6.39 5.82
N CYS A 59 -1.96 -6.46 5.32
CA CYS A 59 -0.95 -7.44 5.76
C CYS A 59 -0.63 -7.31 7.25
N ILE A 60 -0.49 -6.08 7.77
CA ILE A 60 -0.27 -5.83 9.19
C ILE A 60 -1.47 -6.29 10.01
N ILE A 61 -2.69 -5.97 9.59
CA ILE A 61 -3.93 -6.36 10.28
C ILE A 61 -4.05 -7.89 10.36
N ILE A 62 -3.87 -8.59 9.23
CA ILE A 62 -3.91 -10.06 9.18
C ILE A 62 -2.79 -10.67 10.02
N GLY A 63 -1.58 -10.09 9.98
CA GLY A 63 -0.45 -10.51 10.80
C GLY A 63 -0.74 -10.43 12.30
N ILE A 64 -1.41 -9.37 12.74
CA ILE A 64 -1.86 -9.20 14.13
C ILE A 64 -2.97 -10.20 14.47
N ILE A 65 -3.98 -10.36 13.62
CA ILE A 65 -5.07 -11.33 13.86
C ILE A 65 -4.52 -12.76 13.93
N SER A 66 -3.53 -13.09 13.11
CA SER A 66 -2.83 -14.38 13.14
C SER A 66 -2.12 -14.64 14.47
N PHE A 67 -1.81 -13.63 15.28
CA PHE A 67 -1.27 -13.84 16.63
C PHE A 67 -2.33 -14.34 17.63
N PHE A 68 -3.61 -14.02 17.40
CA PHE A 68 -4.72 -14.43 18.25
C PHE A 68 -5.34 -15.77 17.84
N ILE A 69 -5.29 -16.11 16.55
CA ILE A 69 -5.68 -17.44 16.05
C ILE A 69 -4.54 -18.41 16.38
N ARG A 70 -4.83 -19.37 17.26
CA ARG A 70 -3.87 -20.36 17.77
C ARG A 70 -3.56 -21.43 16.74
#